data_AF-A0A4Q2QS75-F1
#
_entry.id   AF-A0A4Q2QS75-F1
#
_cell.length_a   1.000
_cell.length_b   1.000
_cell.length_c   1.000
_cell.angle_alpha   90.00
_cell.angle_beta   90.00
_cell.angle_gamma   90.00
#
_symmetry.space_group_name_H-M   'P 1'
#
loop_
_entity.id
_entity.type
_entity.pdbx_description
1 polymer ?
#
loop_
_entity_poly.entity_id
_entity_poly.type
_entity_poly.pdbx_seq_one_letter_code
_entity_poly.pdbx_strand_id
1 'polypeptide(L)'
;SIMTNAVRQDKLSIMWDAPWQPIRDSAALQRYWRDDLAREALFWHVQQSLSKNNVKDIGLGFDCRLLYKPAQCAINIDSPGERLNNNLSVVSRELAKVRDNGLPQEEFDALIAQKSLELQKLFATYARTDTDSLMSQRMRSLQNQVVDIAPEQ
;
A
#
# COMPACT_ATOMS: atom_id res chain seq x y z
N SER A 1 6.96 16.32 29.65
CA SER A 1 7.11 14.94 29.17
C SER A 1 7.02 14.95 27.66
N ILE A 2 7.99 14.37 26.95
CA ILE A 2 8.02 14.23 25.47
C ILE A 2 7.07 13.12 25.00
N MET A 3 6.52 12.32 25.91
CA MET A 3 5.51 11.33 25.56
C MET A 3 4.17 12.03 25.32
N THR A 4 3.78 12.10 24.06
CA THR A 4 2.44 12.50 23.66
C THR A 4 1.44 11.44 24.11
N ASN A 5 0.39 11.85 24.82
CA ASN A 5 -0.71 10.97 25.22
C ASN A 5 -1.59 10.52 24.03
N ALA A 6 -1.25 10.92 22.79
CA ALA A 6 -1.95 10.49 21.59
C ALA A 6 -1.60 9.06 21.17
N VAL A 7 -0.42 8.56 21.56
CA VAL A 7 0.01 7.19 21.24
C VAL A 7 -0.52 6.25 22.32
N ARG A 8 -1.63 5.57 22.01
CA ARG A 8 -2.30 4.66 22.95
C ARG A 8 -1.75 3.22 22.89
N GLN A 9 -1.01 2.88 21.84
CA GLN A 9 -0.46 1.55 21.56
C GLN A 9 0.89 1.71 20.85
N ASP A 10 1.76 0.71 20.98
CA ASP A 10 3.06 0.73 20.30
C ASP A 10 2.85 0.61 18.80
N LYS A 11 3.63 1.40 18.04
CA LYS A 11 3.61 1.39 16.59
C LYS A 11 4.99 1.00 16.06
N LEU A 12 5.03 -0.09 15.31
CA LEU A 12 6.24 -0.57 14.64
C LEU A 12 6.05 -0.51 13.12
N SER A 13 7.01 0.10 12.42
CA SER A 13 6.96 0.26 10.97
C SER A 13 8.09 -0.52 10.31
N ILE A 14 7.74 -1.42 9.38
CA ILE A 14 8.70 -2.07 8.48
C ILE A 14 8.74 -1.23 7.21
N MET A 15 9.89 -0.62 6.94
CA MET A 15 10.02 0.43 5.92
C MET A 15 10.97 0.01 4.80
N TRP A 16 10.54 0.24 3.58
CA TRP A 16 11.36 0.18 2.37
C TRP A 16 11.51 1.58 1.82
N ASP A 17 12.76 1.96 1.54
CA ASP A 17 13.11 3.24 0.95
C ASP A 17 13.92 3.00 -0.33
N ALA A 18 13.49 3.61 -1.43
CA ALA A 18 14.12 3.50 -2.73
C ALA A 18 14.11 4.84 -3.48
N PRO A 19 15.12 5.13 -4.32
CA PRO A 19 15.13 6.34 -5.12
C PRO A 19 13.96 6.36 -6.12
N TRP A 20 13.23 7.47 -6.16
CA TRP A 20 12.16 7.68 -7.11
C TRP A 20 12.70 8.04 -8.50
N GLN A 21 12.20 7.35 -9.51
CA GLN A 21 12.47 7.66 -10.92
C GLN A 21 11.17 8.13 -11.58
N PRO A 22 11.17 9.34 -12.17
CA PRO A 22 10.00 9.85 -12.90
C PRO A 22 9.60 8.93 -14.05
N ILE A 23 8.31 8.72 -14.21
CA ILE A 23 7.76 7.86 -15.27
C ILE A 23 7.72 8.68 -16.57
N ARG A 24 8.54 8.29 -17.56
CA ARG A 24 8.69 9.02 -18.84
C ARG A 24 8.23 8.24 -20.06
N ASP A 25 8.07 6.93 -19.93
CA ASP A 25 7.69 6.04 -21.02
C ASP A 25 6.82 4.88 -20.50
N SER A 26 6.27 4.11 -21.44
CA SER A 26 5.39 2.98 -21.13
C SER A 26 6.11 1.86 -20.37
N ALA A 27 7.41 1.66 -20.61
CA ALA A 27 8.19 0.63 -19.93
C ALA A 27 8.44 0.97 -18.45
N ALA A 28 8.66 2.26 -18.13
CA ALA A 28 8.72 2.77 -16.77
C ALA A 28 7.35 2.65 -16.08
N LEU A 29 6.26 2.97 -16.79
CA LEU A 29 4.90 2.84 -16.25
C LEU A 29 4.55 1.39 -15.91
N GLN A 30 4.87 0.45 -16.78
CA GLN A 30 4.64 -0.99 -16.54
C GLN A 30 5.42 -1.50 -15.32
N ARG A 31 6.67 -1.06 -15.15
CA ARG A 31 7.47 -1.42 -13.96
C ARG A 31 6.85 -0.85 -12.69
N TYR A 32 6.48 0.44 -12.71
CA TYR A 32 5.80 1.08 -11.60
C TYR A 32 4.51 0.36 -11.20
N TRP A 33 3.63 0.03 -12.15
CA TRP A 33 2.39 -0.69 -11.87
C TRP A 33 2.63 -2.10 -11.35
N ARG A 34 3.64 -2.81 -11.87
CA ARG A 34 3.98 -4.14 -11.35
C ARG A 34 4.44 -4.05 -9.89
N ASP A 35 5.27 -3.07 -9.56
CA ASP A 35 5.74 -2.88 -8.20
C ASP A 35 4.59 -2.45 -7.26
N ASP A 36 3.67 -1.63 -7.75
CA ASP A 36 2.47 -1.20 -7.00
C ASP A 36 1.52 -2.36 -6.73
N LEU A 37 1.21 -3.15 -7.76
CA LEU A 37 0.38 -4.33 -7.62
C LEU A 37 1.03 -5.36 -6.66
N ALA A 38 2.36 -5.54 -6.73
CA ALA A 38 3.07 -6.44 -5.83
C ALA A 38 2.97 -5.99 -4.36
N ARG A 39 3.08 -4.68 -4.10
CA ARG A 39 2.94 -4.11 -2.76
C ARG A 39 1.53 -4.29 -2.21
N GLU A 40 0.52 -3.99 -3.02
CA GLU A 40 -0.88 -4.17 -2.63
C GLU A 40 -1.19 -5.64 -2.37
N ALA A 41 -0.74 -6.53 -3.24
CA ALA A 41 -0.94 -7.96 -3.11
C ALA A 41 -0.29 -8.52 -1.83
N LEU A 42 0.93 -8.07 -1.53
CA LEU A 42 1.63 -8.41 -0.28
C LEU A 42 0.84 -7.96 0.95
N PHE A 43 0.37 -6.72 0.97
CA PHE A 43 -0.43 -6.20 2.10
C PHE A 43 -1.75 -6.96 2.25
N TRP A 44 -2.44 -7.21 1.14
CA TRP A 44 -3.69 -7.94 1.11
C TRP A 44 -3.53 -9.38 1.61
N HIS A 45 -2.47 -10.08 1.20
CA HIS A 45 -2.13 -11.42 1.71
C HIS A 45 -1.98 -11.43 3.24
N VAL A 46 -1.18 -10.50 3.78
CA VAL A 46 -0.95 -10.41 5.22
C VAL A 46 -2.27 -10.10 5.95
N GLN A 47 -3.07 -9.16 5.44
CA GLN A 47 -4.36 -8.80 6.03
C GLN A 47 -5.33 -9.98 6.04
N GLN A 48 -5.40 -10.75 4.96
CA GLN A 48 -6.21 -11.96 4.90
C GLN A 48 -5.73 -13.02 5.87
N SER A 49 -4.42 -13.27 5.93
CA SER A 49 -3.84 -14.29 6.81
C SER A 49 -4.11 -13.98 8.28
N LEU A 50 -3.96 -12.73 8.70
CA LEU A 50 -4.31 -12.30 10.06
C LEU A 50 -5.79 -12.47 10.37
N SER A 51 -6.65 -12.13 9.41
CA SER A 51 -8.11 -12.27 9.54
C SER A 51 -8.52 -13.74 9.65
N LYS A 52 -7.99 -14.61 8.80
CA LYS A 52 -8.23 -16.07 8.82
C LYS A 52 -7.74 -16.71 10.12
N ASN A 53 -6.64 -16.23 10.68
CA ASN A 53 -6.05 -16.74 11.92
C ASN A 53 -6.60 -16.08 13.19
N ASN A 54 -7.60 -15.19 13.08
CA ASN A 54 -8.21 -14.48 14.21
C ASN A 54 -7.19 -13.79 15.14
N VAL A 55 -6.14 -13.20 14.57
CA VAL A 55 -5.12 -12.49 15.36
C VAL A 55 -5.75 -11.24 15.98
N LYS A 56 -5.71 -11.16 17.31
CA LYS A 56 -6.32 -10.07 18.09
C LYS A 56 -5.30 -9.01 18.46
N ASP A 57 -5.79 -7.80 18.71
CA ASP A 57 -5.01 -6.66 19.19
C ASP A 57 -3.84 -6.31 18.24
N ILE A 58 -4.11 -6.37 16.94
CA ILE A 58 -3.23 -5.93 15.86
C ILE A 58 -3.98 -4.99 14.93
N GLY A 59 -3.49 -3.77 14.79
CA GLY A 59 -3.84 -2.84 13.71
C GLY A 59 -2.79 -2.94 12.61
N LEU A 60 -3.22 -3.12 11.37
CA LEU A 60 -2.33 -3.07 10.21
C LEU A 60 -2.66 -1.86 9.35
N GLY A 61 -1.62 -1.11 8.99
CA GLY A 61 -1.70 -0.04 8.00
C GLY A 61 -0.63 -0.21 6.94
N PHE A 62 -0.94 0.17 5.71
CA PHE A 62 0.03 0.25 4.62
C PHE A 62 0.02 1.64 4.02
N ASP A 63 1.19 2.27 3.93
CA ASP A 63 1.32 3.57 3.31
C ASP A 63 2.57 3.66 2.43
N CYS A 64 2.38 4.15 1.20
CA CYS A 64 3.44 4.54 0.30
C CYS A 64 3.41 6.05 0.11
N ARG A 65 4.55 6.70 0.28
CA ARG A 65 4.71 8.15 0.13
C ARG A 65 5.86 8.44 -0.80
N LEU A 66 5.62 9.41 -1.66
CA LEU A 66 6.64 10.06 -2.48
C LEU A 66 6.83 11.45 -1.89
N LEU A 67 7.90 11.62 -1.13
CA LEU A 67 8.24 12.89 -0.50
C LEU A 67 9.71 13.18 -0.79
N TYR A 68 9.99 14.27 -1.50
CA TYR A 68 11.35 14.77 -1.72
C TYR A 68 12.33 13.79 -2.40
N LYS A 69 11.84 12.93 -3.30
CA LYS A 69 12.60 11.99 -4.17
C LYS A 69 12.89 10.56 -3.65
N PRO A 70 12.70 10.18 -2.38
CA PRO A 70 12.49 8.77 -2.06
C PRO A 70 11.03 8.34 -2.24
N ALA A 71 10.86 7.14 -2.78
CA ALA A 71 9.63 6.37 -2.66
C ALA A 71 9.76 5.51 -1.41
N GLN A 72 9.01 5.88 -0.36
CA GLN A 72 9.00 5.16 0.89
C GLN A 72 7.68 4.40 1.03
N CYS A 73 7.74 3.11 1.31
CA CYS A 73 6.57 2.31 1.63
C CYS A 73 6.76 1.64 2.99
N ALA A 74 5.72 1.63 3.81
CA ALA A 74 5.76 1.07 5.15
C ALA A 74 4.55 0.17 5.42
N ILE A 75 4.81 -0.96 6.07
CA ILE A 75 3.79 -1.72 6.79
C ILE A 75 3.88 -1.29 8.25
N ASN A 76 2.77 -0.77 8.78
CA ASN A 76 2.64 -0.34 10.16
C ASN A 76 1.87 -1.40 10.96
N ILE A 77 2.43 -1.75 12.11
CA ILE A 77 1.86 -2.69 13.06
C ILE A 77 1.59 -1.90 14.35
N ASP A 78 0.32 -1.68 14.62
CA ASP A 78 -0.16 -1.08 15.86
C ASP A 78 -0.55 -2.22 16.81
N SER A 79 0.11 -2.33 17.96
CA SER A 79 -0.08 -3.44 18.90
C SER A 79 0.23 -3.00 20.32
N PRO A 80 -0.44 -3.54 21.36
CA PRO A 80 0.06 -3.44 22.73
C PRO A 80 1.48 -4.01 22.83
N GLY A 81 2.36 -3.38 23.62
CA GLY A 81 3.78 -3.78 23.73
C GLY A 81 3.99 -5.23 24.16
N GLU A 82 3.14 -5.74 25.04
CA GLU A 82 3.17 -7.15 25.49
C GLU A 82 2.96 -8.15 24.33
N ARG A 83 2.26 -7.74 23.26
CA ARG A 83 1.96 -8.57 22.09
C ARG A 83 2.78 -8.22 20.86
N LEU A 84 3.54 -7.12 20.90
CA LEU A 84 4.25 -6.60 19.73
C LEU A 84 5.19 -7.65 19.11
N ASN A 85 5.97 -8.36 19.91
CA ASN A 85 6.88 -9.41 19.41
C ASN A 85 6.14 -10.57 18.74
N ASN A 86 5.02 -11.01 19.33
CA ASN A 86 4.20 -12.08 18.76
C ASN A 86 3.56 -11.63 17.44
N ASN A 87 2.98 -10.43 17.42
CA ASN A 87 2.34 -9.85 16.25
C ASN A 87 3.35 -9.60 15.11
N LEU A 88 4.53 -9.06 15.43
CA LEU A 88 5.63 -8.93 14.49
C LEU A 88 6.07 -10.30 13.95
N SER A 89 6.22 -11.31 14.80
CA SER A 89 6.60 -12.65 14.35
C SER A 89 5.59 -13.27 13.38
N VAL A 90 4.29 -13.02 13.57
CA VAL A 90 3.25 -13.47 12.64
C VAL A 90 3.39 -12.74 11.31
N VAL A 91 3.45 -11.40 11.32
CA VAL A 91 3.60 -10.61 10.09
C VAL A 91 4.87 -10.99 9.33
N SER A 92 6.01 -11.10 10.02
CA SER A 92 7.28 -11.51 9.39
C SER A 92 7.21 -12.91 8.77
N ARG A 93 6.46 -13.83 9.37
CA ARG A 93 6.27 -15.18 8.81
C ARG A 93 5.46 -15.15 7.52
N GLU A 94 4.39 -14.36 7.47
CA GLU A 94 3.60 -14.21 6.24
C GLU A 94 4.41 -13.51 5.14
N LEU A 95 5.18 -12.47 5.48
CA LEU A 95 6.09 -11.83 4.53
C LEU A 95 7.14 -12.83 3.98
N ALA A 96 7.69 -13.69 4.85
CA ALA A 96 8.63 -14.73 4.43
C ALA A 96 7.99 -15.76 3.51
N LYS A 97 6.74 -16.19 3.79
CA LYS A 97 6.01 -17.12 2.91
C LYS A 97 5.84 -16.56 1.50
N VAL A 98 5.46 -15.30 1.37
CA VAL A 98 5.31 -14.65 0.05
C VAL A 98 6.65 -14.46 -0.64
N ARG A 99 7.71 -14.12 0.10
CA ARG A 99 9.07 -14.04 -0.46
C ARG A 99 9.52 -15.39 -1.05
N ASP A 100 9.27 -16.48 -0.33
CA ASP A 100 9.80 -17.80 -0.66
C ASP A 100 8.96 -18.53 -1.73
N ASN A 101 7.64 -18.32 -1.74
CA ASN A 101 6.71 -19.08 -2.60
C ASN A 101 5.89 -18.22 -3.56
N GLY A 102 5.95 -16.89 -3.45
CA GLY A 102 5.02 -16.00 -4.12
C GLY A 102 3.62 -16.04 -3.52
N LEU A 103 2.66 -15.51 -4.28
CA LEU A 103 1.25 -15.50 -3.89
C LEU A 103 0.54 -16.79 -4.34
N PRO A 104 -0.41 -17.31 -3.56
CA PRO A 104 -1.29 -18.38 -4.02
C PRO A 104 -2.04 -17.98 -5.30
N GLN A 105 -2.24 -18.94 -6.22
CA GLN A 105 -2.94 -18.69 -7.49
C GLN A 105 -4.35 -18.13 -7.27
N GLU A 106 -5.10 -18.67 -6.31
CA GLU A 106 -6.45 -18.20 -5.97
C GLU A 106 -6.45 -16.74 -5.50
N GLU A 107 -5.47 -16.36 -4.68
CA GLU A 107 -5.30 -14.98 -4.22
C GLU A 107 -4.94 -14.06 -5.40
N PHE A 108 -4.02 -14.50 -6.27
CA PHE A 108 -3.67 -13.75 -7.47
C PHE A 108 -4.88 -13.52 -8.39
N ASP A 109 -5.64 -14.57 -8.70
CA ASP A 109 -6.79 -14.48 -9.60
C ASP A 109 -7.89 -13.57 -9.02
N ALA A 110 -8.14 -13.65 -7.72
CA ALA A 110 -9.07 -12.78 -7.03
C ALA A 110 -8.62 -11.30 -7.04
N LEU A 111 -7.32 -11.03 -6.84
CA LEU A 111 -6.76 -9.68 -6.94
C LEU A 111 -6.90 -9.13 -8.36
N ILE A 112 -6.58 -9.92 -9.39
CA ILE A 112 -6.71 -9.50 -10.80
C ILE A 112 -8.18 -9.24 -11.17
N ALA A 113 -9.10 -10.08 -10.69
CA ALA A 113 -10.53 -9.86 -10.88
C ALA A 113 -10.99 -8.55 -10.24
N GLN A 114 -10.55 -8.26 -9.01
CA GLN A 114 -10.84 -6.99 -8.33
C GLN A 114 -10.28 -5.79 -9.12
N LYS A 115 -9.01 -5.83 -9.53
CA LYS A 115 -8.38 -4.75 -10.31
C LYS A 115 -9.02 -4.53 -11.67
N SER A 116 -9.45 -5.60 -12.33
CA SER A 116 -10.19 -5.51 -13.58
C SER A 116 -11.55 -4.82 -13.37
N LEU A 117 -12.25 -5.12 -12.28
CA LEU A 117 -13.51 -4.47 -11.93
C LEU A 117 -13.32 -2.99 -11.58
N GLU A 118 -12.25 -2.65 -10.85
CA GLU A 118 -11.88 -1.26 -10.56
C GLU A 118 -11.61 -0.48 -11.84
N LEU A 119 -10.85 -1.06 -12.77
CA LEU A 119 -10.55 -0.45 -14.06
C LEU A 119 -11.81 -0.25 -14.92
N GLN A 120 -12.73 -1.21 -14.94
CA GLN A 120 -14.02 -1.06 -15.64
C GLN A 120 -14.85 0.10 -15.10
N LYS A 121 -14.69 0.44 -13.82
CA LYS A 121 -15.40 1.54 -13.15
C LYS A 121 -14.67 2.88 -13.27
N LEU A 122 -13.53 2.96 -13.96
CA LEU A 122 -12.69 4.15 -14.04
C LEU A 122 -13.47 5.43 -14.33
N PHE A 123 -14.24 5.47 -15.42
CA PHE A 123 -15.00 6.66 -15.81
C PHE A 123 -16.16 6.97 -14.86
N ALA A 124 -16.78 5.93 -14.29
CA ALA A 124 -17.84 6.10 -13.30
C ALA A 124 -17.32 6.67 -11.97
N THR A 125 -16.09 6.33 -11.59
CA THR A 125 -15.37 6.91 -10.45
C THR A 125 -14.95 8.34 -10.75
N TYR A 126 -14.37 8.58 -11.93
CA TYR A 126 -13.95 9.92 -12.37
C TYR A 126 -15.12 10.91 -12.38
N ALA A 127 -16.26 10.53 -12.96
CA ALA A 127 -17.47 11.37 -13.00
C ALA A 127 -18.07 11.70 -11.63
N ARG A 128 -17.71 10.95 -10.58
CA ARG A 128 -18.14 11.17 -9.19
C ARG A 128 -17.04 11.76 -8.31
N THR A 129 -15.85 12.01 -8.87
CA THR A 129 -14.73 12.55 -8.09
C THR A 129 -14.86 14.05 -8.00
N ASP A 130 -14.89 14.57 -6.76
CA ASP A 130 -14.98 16.00 -6.51
C ASP A 130 -13.77 16.76 -7.09
N THR A 131 -13.99 18.02 -7.49
CA THR A 131 -12.96 18.86 -8.10
C THR A 131 -11.74 19.06 -7.20
N ASP A 132 -11.93 19.15 -5.88
CA ASP A 132 -10.83 19.27 -4.92
C ASP A 132 -9.94 18.02 -4.90
N SER A 133 -10.54 16.83 -5.00
CA SER A 133 -9.83 15.57 -5.12
C SER A 133 -9.03 15.52 -6.43
N LEU A 134 -9.63 15.88 -7.56
CA LEU A 134 -8.95 15.98 -8.86
C LEU A 134 -7.78 16.97 -8.82
N MET A 135 -7.98 18.15 -8.22
CA MET A 135 -6.92 19.14 -8.05
C MET A 135 -5.80 18.62 -7.14
N SER A 136 -6.13 17.91 -6.06
CA SER A 136 -5.13 17.29 -5.19
C SER A 136 -4.30 16.22 -5.92
N GLN A 137 -4.93 15.42 -6.78
CA GLN A 137 -4.26 14.44 -7.63
C GLN A 137 -3.30 15.13 -8.60
N ARG A 138 -3.78 16.19 -9.26
CA ARG A 138 -2.96 16.99 -10.18
C ARG A 138 -1.74 17.60 -9.49
N MET A 139 -1.91 18.18 -8.30
CA MET A 139 -0.81 18.74 -7.53
C MET A 139 0.22 17.67 -7.15
N ARG A 140 -0.22 16.47 -6.74
CA ARG A 140 0.69 15.34 -6.47
C ARG A 140 1.45 14.90 -7.72
N SER A 141 0.77 14.83 -8.87
CA SER A 141 1.40 14.53 -10.17
C SER A 141 2.50 15.54 -10.51
N LEU A 142 2.22 16.84 -10.41
CA LEU A 142 3.19 17.90 -10.72
C LEU A 142 4.37 17.93 -9.74
N GLN A 143 4.12 17.78 -8.44
CA GLN A 143 5.16 17.83 -7.41
C GLN A 143 6.08 16.61 -7.43
N ASN A 144 5.50 15.42 -7.65
CA ASN A 144 6.22 14.15 -7.53
C ASN A 144 6.51 13.50 -8.88
N GLN A 145 6.08 14.07 -10.01
CA GLN A 145 6.23 13.50 -11.35
C GLN A 145 5.63 12.09 -11.46
N VAL A 146 4.46 11.91 -10.83
CA VAL A 146 3.64 10.68 -10.87
C VAL A 146 2.60 10.84 -11.97
N VAL A 147 2.28 9.77 -12.70
CA VAL A 147 1.27 9.80 -13.76
C VAL A 147 -0.13 10.03 -13.18
N ASP A 148 -0.87 10.99 -13.73
CA ASP A 148 -2.29 11.25 -13.48
C ASP A 148 -3.13 11.19 -14.76
N ILE A 149 -4.45 11.08 -14.60
CA ILE A 149 -5.42 11.34 -15.67
C ILE A 149 -5.74 12.83 -15.60
N ALA A 150 -5.36 13.56 -16.64
CA ALA A 150 -5.58 15.01 -16.67
C ALA A 150 -7.10 15.31 -16.67
N PRO A 151 -7.56 16.30 -15.88
CA PRO A 151 -8.99 16.57 -15.74
C PRO A 151 -9.65 17.16 -17.00
N GLU A 152 -8.86 17.53 -18.02
CA GLU A 152 -9.36 18.13 -19.26
C GLU A 152 -9.81 17.10 -20.33
N GLN A 153 -9.85 15.80 -20.02
CA GLN A 153 -10.25 14.73 -20.94
C GLN A 153 -11.76 14.57 -21.12
#